data_AF-A0A7X7KCB4-F1
#
_entry.id   AF-A0A7X7KCB4-F1
#
_cell.length_a   1.000
_cell.length_b   1.000
_cell.length_c   1.000
_cell.angle_alpha   90.00
_cell.angle_beta   90.00
_cell.angle_gamma   90.00
#
_symmetry.space_group_name_H-M   'P 1'
#
loop_
_entity.id
_entity.type
_entity.pdbx_description
1 polymer ?
#
loop_
_entity_poly.entity_id
_entity_poly.type
_entity_poly.pdbx_seq_one_letter_code
_entity_poly.pdbx_strand_id
1 'polypeptide(L)'
;MPPLADPVHKGPADLHSLSSAEAVASPPVAGGRRNPPELAAEAIRLPEGAGLSGQPLSLLDAIGAAADRRRQTEIVHAYWGLAEALGEYRYAIEYARSLETAEGGQDAGLRSFRAAAAALCLEAELRAAEAQFELASAALMPTDAQLPLPADPPHVGAYRTYFNELFANRTPPDAARLTDKLLPLQCRAIDQSAAAVLAAEDAFSAVSDDFRAGRGGADSLAAAARELFARRESFIRLACEYNRTIAEYSFSVAAPTTSHRQLAAMLIGPPRQEGLPRSADSRASAAAPLGNQPTLAPPRERNQPTLAPPREGWRSNEPTPAVPRDGFAPADRPRNEPTLAPRRETIEQLGYDEPVKLSPPDQPRRESPAPPDALLVPVDPPSEFSPSARAVRKPFETTLESPGGELESAAVIPRFSALRGADSAARAKQLTAAVHSDRRLPEGAGKPISLKECLLRNSGGDRLGTIASYWLLRERAARYEILAEQVEFLAALTPLVLERRNDPTGAADMLRLNAAQLAARADLGAARAEFVEAQFDLALRIGAAGETPWPLATTVPHSGEYLLKLEAQPQSLAGA
;
A
#
# COMPACT_ATOMS: atom_id res chain seq x y z
N MET A 1 39.01 49.73 33.21
CA MET A 1 40.44 49.76 32.83
C MET A 1 41.02 48.42 33.22
N PRO A 2 41.44 47.54 32.29
CA PRO A 2 41.75 47.75 30.86
C PRO A 2 40.55 47.52 29.90
N PRO A 3 40.75 47.53 28.55
CA PRO A 3 39.67 47.55 27.54
C PRO A 3 39.63 46.37 26.54
N LEU A 4 38.49 46.33 25.81
CA LEU A 4 38.15 45.75 24.49
C LEU A 4 39.01 44.64 23.81
N ALA A 5 38.29 43.61 23.34
CA ALA A 5 38.53 42.95 22.04
C ALA A 5 37.18 42.48 21.44
N ASP A 6 36.93 42.74 20.16
CA ASP A 6 35.68 42.38 19.46
C ASP A 6 35.61 40.88 19.07
N PRO A 7 34.43 40.24 19.08
CA PRO A 7 34.21 38.96 18.42
C PRO A 7 33.78 39.15 16.95
N VAL A 8 34.59 38.63 16.04
CA VAL A 8 34.31 38.59 14.59
C VAL A 8 33.03 37.80 14.28
N HIS A 9 32.15 38.35 13.45
CA HIS A 9 31.01 37.62 12.86
C HIS A 9 31.48 36.36 12.12
N LYS A 10 30.97 35.20 12.53
CA LYS A 10 30.86 34.02 11.66
C LYS A 10 29.40 33.82 11.28
N GLY A 11 29.12 33.80 9.98
CA GLY A 11 27.83 33.37 9.44
C GLY A 11 27.58 31.87 9.65
N PRO A 12 26.35 31.38 9.39
CA PRO A 12 25.99 29.99 9.61
C PRO A 12 26.77 29.08 8.65
N ALA A 13 27.28 27.96 9.16
CA ALA A 13 27.96 26.93 8.37
C ALA A 13 26.93 25.92 7.83
N ASP A 14 27.06 25.56 6.56
CA ASP A 14 26.17 24.64 5.86
C ASP A 14 26.21 23.22 6.45
N LEU A 15 25.05 22.68 6.83
CA LEU A 15 24.89 21.31 7.35
C LEU A 15 24.74 20.27 6.22
N HIS A 16 25.56 20.37 5.17
CA HIS A 16 25.66 19.37 4.10
C HIS A 16 26.92 18.49 4.25
N SER A 17 27.05 17.77 5.37
CA SER A 17 28.16 16.82 5.59
C SER A 17 27.86 15.72 6.63
N LEU A 18 26.75 14.98 6.45
CA LEU A 18 26.53 13.67 7.08
C LEU A 18 25.98 12.66 6.06
N SER A 19 26.69 12.52 4.95
CA SER A 19 26.38 11.55 3.88
C SER A 19 27.64 10.78 3.47
N SER A 20 28.30 10.15 4.43
CA SER A 20 29.33 9.11 4.24
C SER A 20 29.58 8.40 5.58
N ALA A 21 28.82 7.34 5.86
CA ALA A 21 29.19 6.32 6.83
C ALA A 21 29.60 5.08 6.03
N GLU A 22 30.78 4.55 6.31
CA GLU A 22 31.47 3.60 5.44
C GLU A 22 30.72 2.27 5.27
N ALA A 23 30.63 1.82 4.03
CA ALA A 23 30.15 0.48 3.71
C ALA A 23 31.21 -0.56 4.11
N VAL A 24 30.94 -1.32 5.18
CA VAL A 24 31.72 -2.51 5.51
C VAL A 24 31.48 -3.56 4.42
N ALA A 25 32.46 -3.74 3.54
CA ALA A 25 32.35 -4.60 2.37
C ALA A 25 32.24 -6.09 2.76
N SER A 26 31.12 -6.72 2.44
CA SER A 26 30.99 -8.19 2.43
C SER A 26 31.74 -8.80 1.24
N PRO A 27 32.29 -10.02 1.35
CA PRO A 27 32.97 -10.68 0.24
C PRO A 27 32.00 -11.03 -0.91
N PRO A 28 32.48 -11.07 -2.17
CA PRO A 28 31.62 -11.32 -3.33
C PRO A 28 31.26 -12.81 -3.43
N VAL A 29 30.01 -13.15 -3.15
CA VAL A 29 29.43 -14.46 -3.55
C VAL A 29 29.24 -14.45 -5.07
N ALA A 30 29.74 -15.49 -5.74
CA ALA A 30 29.69 -15.63 -7.20
C ALA A 30 28.29 -16.06 -7.70
N GLY A 31 27.32 -15.18 -7.50
CA GLY A 31 25.96 -15.25 -8.00
C GLY A 31 25.35 -13.86 -7.84
N GLY A 32 24.86 -13.25 -8.92
CA GLY A 32 24.32 -11.90 -8.85
C GLY A 32 23.14 -11.85 -7.87
N ARG A 33 23.22 -11.02 -6.83
CA ARG A 33 22.08 -10.78 -5.92
C ARG A 33 20.86 -10.35 -6.75
N ARG A 34 19.72 -11.02 -6.54
CA ARG A 34 18.47 -10.75 -7.24
C ARG A 34 18.07 -9.28 -7.08
N ASN A 35 17.71 -8.63 -8.18
CA ASN A 35 17.17 -7.26 -8.16
C ASN A 35 15.63 -7.26 -8.01
N PRO A 36 15.00 -6.12 -7.69
CA PRO A 36 13.54 -6.08 -7.51
C PRO A 36 12.75 -6.59 -8.73
N PRO A 37 13.11 -6.27 -9.99
CA PRO A 37 12.46 -6.86 -11.17
C PRO A 37 12.55 -8.39 -11.25
N GLU A 38 13.68 -8.98 -10.83
CA GLU A 38 13.83 -10.43 -10.76
C GLU A 38 12.93 -11.03 -9.68
N LEU A 39 12.89 -10.45 -8.47
CA LEU A 39 11.97 -10.89 -7.40
C LEU A 39 10.50 -10.81 -7.82
N ALA A 40 10.09 -9.73 -8.52
CA ALA A 40 8.73 -9.56 -9.04
C ALA A 40 8.37 -10.60 -10.13
N ALA A 41 9.31 -10.89 -11.04
CA ALA A 41 9.15 -11.93 -12.05
C ALA A 41 9.17 -13.36 -11.46
N GLU A 42 9.83 -13.54 -10.33
CA GLU A 42 9.81 -14.79 -9.57
C GLU A 42 8.48 -15.01 -8.85
N ALA A 43 7.90 -13.97 -8.25
CA ALA A 43 6.66 -14.03 -7.47
C ALA A 43 5.49 -14.65 -8.24
N ILE A 44 5.31 -14.28 -9.51
CA ILE A 44 4.20 -14.76 -10.35
C ILE A 44 4.44 -16.15 -11.00
N ARG A 45 5.56 -16.81 -10.71
CA ARG A 45 5.87 -18.15 -11.27
C ARG A 45 5.60 -19.23 -10.25
N LEU A 46 4.56 -20.03 -10.49
CA LEU A 46 4.27 -21.20 -9.67
C LEU A 46 5.42 -22.21 -9.71
N PRO A 47 5.77 -22.85 -8.57
CA PRO A 47 6.73 -23.93 -8.53
C PRO A 47 6.13 -25.20 -9.17
N GLU A 48 6.99 -26.11 -9.62
CA GLU A 48 6.56 -27.44 -10.06
C GLU A 48 5.79 -28.15 -8.94
N GLY A 49 4.66 -28.76 -9.31
CA GLY A 49 3.75 -29.45 -8.38
C GLY A 49 2.77 -28.56 -7.60
N ALA A 50 2.64 -27.27 -7.93
CA ALA A 50 1.56 -26.44 -7.39
C ALA A 50 0.16 -26.96 -7.80
N GLY A 51 -0.84 -26.76 -6.93
CA GLY A 51 -2.23 -27.22 -7.17
C GLY A 51 -2.99 -26.40 -8.21
N LEU A 52 -2.63 -25.12 -8.38
CA LEU A 52 -3.24 -24.23 -9.36
C LEU A 52 -2.63 -24.40 -10.75
N SER A 53 -3.49 -24.30 -11.77
CA SER A 53 -3.12 -24.28 -13.17
C SER A 53 -3.91 -23.20 -13.93
N GLY A 54 -3.41 -22.81 -15.11
CA GLY A 54 -4.08 -21.84 -15.95
C GLY A 54 -3.33 -21.57 -17.24
N GLN A 55 -3.96 -20.84 -18.15
CA GLN A 55 -3.33 -20.35 -19.38
C GLN A 55 -2.70 -18.97 -19.14
N PRO A 56 -1.49 -18.69 -19.66
CA PRO A 56 -0.85 -17.39 -19.51
C PRO A 56 -1.64 -16.31 -20.26
N LEU A 57 -1.97 -15.23 -19.58
CA LEU A 57 -2.67 -14.06 -20.10
C LEU A 57 -1.76 -12.83 -19.92
N SER A 58 -1.40 -12.18 -21.02
CA SER A 58 -0.67 -10.90 -20.95
C SER A 58 -1.61 -9.77 -20.53
N LEU A 59 -1.06 -8.72 -19.93
CA LEU A 59 -1.80 -7.51 -19.59
C LEU A 59 -2.35 -6.82 -20.85
N LEU A 60 -1.62 -6.93 -21.97
CA LEU A 60 -2.05 -6.41 -23.27
C LEU A 60 -3.30 -7.14 -23.78
N ASP A 61 -3.32 -8.47 -23.70
CA ASP A 61 -4.46 -9.28 -24.16
C ASP A 61 -5.66 -9.11 -23.23
N ALA A 62 -5.43 -9.03 -21.91
CA ALA A 62 -6.46 -8.76 -20.90
C ALA A 62 -7.15 -7.39 -21.14
N ILE A 63 -6.38 -6.31 -21.28
CA ILE A 63 -6.90 -4.98 -21.65
C ILE A 63 -7.55 -5.02 -23.05
N GLY A 64 -7.02 -5.87 -23.94
CA GLY A 64 -7.51 -6.10 -25.29
C GLY A 64 -8.96 -6.58 -25.37
N ALA A 65 -9.44 -7.32 -24.36
CA ALA A 65 -10.80 -7.84 -24.29
C ALA A 65 -11.86 -6.78 -23.91
N ALA A 66 -11.45 -5.63 -23.34
CA ALA A 66 -12.38 -4.60 -22.89
C ALA A 66 -12.78 -3.61 -24.00
N ALA A 67 -14.08 -3.36 -24.13
CA ALA A 67 -14.64 -2.39 -25.07
C ALA A 67 -14.49 -0.92 -24.63
N ASP A 68 -14.35 -0.66 -23.33
CA ASP A 68 -14.31 0.70 -22.78
C ASP A 68 -13.29 0.90 -21.65
N ARG A 69 -13.05 2.17 -21.33
CA ARG A 69 -12.06 2.64 -20.35
C ARG A 69 -12.30 2.15 -18.93
N ARG A 70 -13.56 2.03 -18.51
CA ARG A 70 -13.93 1.58 -17.18
C ARG A 70 -13.64 0.09 -17.04
N ARG A 71 -14.03 -0.70 -18.04
CA ARG A 71 -13.76 -2.14 -18.04
C ARG A 71 -12.26 -2.45 -18.13
N GLN A 72 -11.50 -1.66 -18.89
CA GLN A 72 -10.03 -1.73 -18.87
C GLN A 72 -9.46 -1.51 -17.46
N THR A 73 -9.96 -0.51 -16.71
CA THR A 73 -9.55 -0.30 -15.31
C THR A 73 -9.92 -1.50 -14.43
N GLU A 74 -11.17 -1.97 -14.47
CA GLU A 74 -11.62 -3.16 -13.72
C GLU A 74 -10.72 -4.38 -13.97
N ILE A 75 -10.38 -4.66 -15.23
CA ILE A 75 -9.46 -5.74 -15.62
C ILE A 75 -8.04 -5.53 -15.04
N VAL A 76 -7.48 -4.32 -15.10
CA VAL A 76 -6.12 -4.06 -14.57
C VAL A 76 -6.06 -4.22 -13.05
N HIS A 77 -7.10 -3.83 -12.32
CA HIS A 77 -7.18 -4.09 -10.88
C HIS A 77 -7.28 -5.59 -10.58
N ALA A 78 -8.10 -6.35 -11.32
CA ALA A 78 -8.19 -7.81 -11.18
C ALA A 78 -6.88 -8.53 -11.55
N TYR A 79 -6.17 -8.05 -12.58
CA TYR A 79 -4.89 -8.61 -13.04
C TYR A 79 -3.82 -8.51 -11.95
N TRP A 80 -3.67 -7.33 -11.34
CA TRP A 80 -2.72 -7.14 -10.24
C TRP A 80 -3.19 -7.79 -8.93
N GLY A 81 -4.50 -7.94 -8.72
CA GLY A 81 -5.05 -8.75 -7.61
C GLY A 81 -4.66 -10.23 -7.73
N LEU A 82 -4.77 -10.82 -8.93
CA LEU A 82 -4.30 -12.18 -9.19
C LEU A 82 -2.77 -12.30 -9.06
N ALA A 83 -2.00 -11.33 -9.55
CA ALA A 83 -0.54 -11.34 -9.38
C ALA A 83 -0.12 -11.26 -7.89
N GLU A 84 -0.86 -10.50 -7.06
CA GLU A 84 -0.67 -10.41 -5.60
C GLU A 84 -0.95 -11.78 -4.95
N ALA A 85 -2.14 -12.36 -5.18
CA ALA A 85 -2.56 -13.64 -4.61
C ALA A 85 -1.70 -14.83 -5.06
N LEU A 86 -1.26 -14.84 -6.33
CA LEU A 86 -0.37 -15.88 -6.87
C LEU A 86 1.01 -15.83 -6.20
N GLY A 87 1.53 -14.63 -5.93
CA GLY A 87 2.74 -14.42 -5.15
C GLY A 87 2.59 -14.91 -3.71
N GLU A 88 1.49 -14.58 -3.03
CA GLU A 88 1.19 -15.09 -1.69
C GLU A 88 1.20 -16.63 -1.66
N TYR A 89 0.50 -17.27 -2.59
CA TYR A 89 0.43 -18.74 -2.69
C TYR A 89 1.79 -19.37 -2.96
N ARG A 90 2.55 -18.85 -3.95
CA ARG A 90 3.92 -19.28 -4.22
C ARG A 90 4.78 -19.23 -2.95
N TYR A 91 4.79 -18.11 -2.25
CA TYR A 91 5.61 -17.95 -1.06
C TYR A 91 5.12 -18.80 0.12
N ALA A 92 3.82 -19.13 0.20
CA ALA A 92 3.28 -20.05 1.19
C ALA A 92 3.74 -21.50 0.94
N ILE A 93 3.79 -21.95 -0.32
CA ILE A 93 4.40 -23.25 -0.71
C ILE A 93 5.88 -23.29 -0.27
N GLU A 94 6.64 -22.23 -0.56
CA GLU A 94 8.06 -22.17 -0.18
C GLU A 94 8.27 -22.15 1.34
N TYR A 95 7.42 -21.44 2.08
CA TYR A 95 7.43 -21.41 3.53
C TYR A 95 7.12 -22.80 4.13
N ALA A 96 6.07 -23.48 3.68
CA ALA A 96 5.76 -24.85 4.10
C ALA A 96 6.92 -25.81 3.79
N ARG A 97 7.40 -25.81 2.54
CA ARG A 97 8.53 -26.64 2.09
C ARG A 97 9.79 -26.39 2.92
N SER A 98 10.09 -25.14 3.27
CA SER A 98 11.27 -24.78 4.07
C SER A 98 11.26 -25.38 5.49
N LEU A 99 10.07 -25.59 6.06
CA LEU A 99 9.90 -26.24 7.36
C LEU A 99 9.83 -27.77 7.24
N GLU A 100 9.30 -28.29 6.13
CA GLU A 100 9.28 -29.74 5.83
C GLU A 100 10.68 -30.30 5.61
N THR A 101 11.53 -29.61 4.83
CA THR A 101 12.91 -30.04 4.53
C THR A 101 13.92 -29.65 5.62
N ALA A 102 13.45 -29.07 6.73
CA ALA A 102 14.31 -28.72 7.86
C ALA A 102 14.67 -29.96 8.68
N GLU A 103 15.83 -30.54 8.38
CA GLU A 103 16.42 -31.67 9.12
C GLU A 103 17.17 -31.19 10.37
N GLY A 104 16.95 -31.85 11.52
CA GLY A 104 17.68 -31.57 12.75
C GLY A 104 17.14 -32.34 13.95
N GLY A 105 17.95 -32.51 15.00
CA GLY A 105 17.63 -33.35 16.17
C GLY A 105 16.45 -32.88 17.06
N GLN A 106 15.68 -31.88 16.63
CA GLN A 106 14.56 -31.27 17.36
C GLN A 106 13.24 -31.26 16.56
N ASP A 107 13.07 -32.16 15.59
CA ASP A 107 11.88 -32.27 14.72
C ASP A 107 10.51 -32.19 15.43
N ALA A 108 10.42 -32.63 16.69
CA ALA A 108 9.20 -32.54 17.49
C ALA A 108 8.71 -31.09 17.68
N GLY A 109 9.63 -30.12 17.77
CA GLY A 109 9.30 -28.69 17.90
C GLY A 109 8.75 -28.05 16.61
N LEU A 110 9.01 -28.64 15.45
CA LEU A 110 8.56 -28.08 14.16
C LEU A 110 7.13 -28.45 13.78
N ARG A 111 6.48 -29.41 14.47
CA ARG A 111 5.16 -29.95 14.07
C ARG A 111 4.06 -28.90 14.01
N SER A 112 3.96 -28.02 15.01
CA SER A 112 2.96 -26.94 15.06
C SER A 112 3.19 -25.91 13.94
N PHE A 113 4.45 -25.55 13.69
CA PHE A 113 4.82 -24.62 12.63
C PHE A 113 4.56 -25.20 11.23
N ARG A 114 4.86 -26.48 10.99
CA ARG A 114 4.51 -27.20 9.75
C ARG A 114 2.99 -27.22 9.51
N ALA A 115 2.19 -27.51 10.54
CA ALA A 115 0.73 -27.49 10.44
C ALA A 115 0.18 -26.08 10.14
N ALA A 116 0.73 -25.04 10.78
CA ALA A 116 0.34 -23.65 10.51
C ALA A 116 0.75 -23.20 9.09
N ALA A 117 1.91 -23.63 8.59
CA ALA A 117 2.35 -23.35 7.22
C ALA A 117 1.48 -24.03 6.17
N ALA A 118 1.08 -25.29 6.40
CA ALA A 118 0.15 -26.00 5.52
C ALA A 118 -1.23 -25.32 5.47
N ALA A 119 -1.75 -24.83 6.60
CA ALA A 119 -2.99 -24.07 6.63
C ALA A 119 -2.89 -22.75 5.84
N LEU A 120 -1.80 -21.98 6.02
CA LEU A 120 -1.54 -20.76 5.24
C LEU A 120 -1.42 -21.03 3.74
N CYS A 121 -0.84 -22.17 3.35
CA CYS A 121 -0.75 -22.59 1.95
C CYS A 121 -2.15 -22.84 1.35
N LEU A 122 -3.02 -23.56 2.06
CA LEU A 122 -4.40 -23.81 1.62
C LEU A 122 -5.24 -22.52 1.55
N GLU A 123 -5.10 -21.61 2.51
CA GLU A 123 -5.77 -20.31 2.46
C GLU A 123 -5.31 -19.45 1.27
N ALA A 124 -4.00 -19.45 0.98
CA ALA A 124 -3.45 -18.69 -0.14
C ALA A 124 -3.83 -19.32 -1.49
N GLU A 125 -3.94 -20.65 -1.57
CA GLU A 125 -4.45 -21.37 -2.75
C GLU A 125 -5.89 -20.93 -3.07
N LEU A 126 -6.75 -20.87 -2.04
CA LEU A 126 -8.14 -20.41 -2.19
C LEU A 126 -8.21 -18.96 -2.70
N ARG A 127 -7.46 -18.03 -2.10
CA ARG A 127 -7.42 -16.61 -2.55
C ARG A 127 -6.92 -16.48 -3.99
N ALA A 128 -5.92 -17.27 -4.38
CA ALA A 128 -5.41 -17.26 -5.74
C ALA A 128 -6.43 -17.85 -6.74
N ALA A 129 -7.15 -18.92 -6.37
CA ALA A 129 -8.25 -19.46 -7.18
C ALA A 129 -9.41 -18.45 -7.33
N GLU A 130 -9.83 -17.80 -6.25
CA GLU A 130 -10.82 -16.71 -6.27
C GLU A 130 -10.39 -15.58 -7.21
N ALA A 131 -9.13 -15.14 -7.13
CA ALA A 131 -8.59 -14.11 -8.01
C ALA A 131 -8.49 -14.55 -9.50
N GLN A 132 -8.32 -15.86 -9.78
CA GLN A 132 -8.40 -16.37 -11.15
C GLN A 132 -9.82 -16.23 -11.72
N PHE A 133 -10.85 -16.52 -10.92
CA PHE A 133 -12.25 -16.33 -11.32
C PHE A 133 -12.61 -14.86 -11.48
N GLU A 134 -12.14 -13.97 -10.59
CA GLU A 134 -12.36 -12.53 -10.71
C GLU A 134 -11.72 -11.97 -12.00
N LEU A 135 -10.47 -12.36 -12.33
CA LEU A 135 -9.86 -11.94 -13.59
C LEU A 135 -10.56 -12.53 -14.82
N ALA A 136 -10.95 -13.81 -14.79
CA ALA A 136 -11.69 -14.44 -15.89
C ALA A 136 -13.04 -13.74 -16.14
N SER A 137 -13.76 -13.40 -15.07
CA SER A 137 -15.00 -12.62 -15.08
C SER A 137 -14.77 -11.21 -15.63
N ALA A 138 -13.75 -10.51 -15.13
CA ALA A 138 -13.37 -9.17 -15.59
C ALA A 138 -13.04 -9.17 -17.10
N ALA A 139 -12.24 -10.14 -17.56
CA ALA A 139 -11.82 -10.29 -18.95
C ALA A 139 -12.90 -10.92 -19.87
N LEU A 140 -14.09 -11.25 -19.34
CA LEU A 140 -15.20 -11.89 -20.08
C LEU A 140 -14.77 -13.19 -20.80
N MET A 141 -13.92 -13.98 -20.14
CA MET A 141 -13.46 -15.26 -20.68
C MET A 141 -14.62 -16.27 -20.75
N PRO A 142 -14.65 -17.16 -21.78
CA PRO A 142 -15.65 -18.23 -21.85
C PRO A 142 -15.60 -19.15 -20.62
N THR A 143 -16.75 -19.62 -20.15
CA THR A 143 -16.88 -20.47 -18.95
C THR A 143 -16.19 -21.84 -19.10
N ASP A 144 -15.96 -22.28 -20.33
CA ASP A 144 -15.24 -23.51 -20.69
C ASP A 144 -13.75 -23.27 -20.99
N ALA A 145 -13.29 -22.01 -21.01
CA ALA A 145 -11.87 -21.69 -21.17
C ALA A 145 -11.09 -22.00 -19.88
N GLN A 146 -9.81 -22.37 -20.04
CA GLN A 146 -8.91 -22.53 -18.91
C GLN A 146 -8.75 -21.19 -18.18
N LEU A 147 -8.74 -21.20 -16.84
CA LEU A 147 -8.57 -19.99 -16.04
C LEU A 147 -7.23 -19.28 -16.32
N PRO A 148 -7.16 -17.95 -16.20
CA PRO A 148 -5.96 -17.19 -16.53
C PRO A 148 -4.87 -17.31 -15.46
N LEU A 149 -3.62 -17.09 -15.87
CA LEU A 149 -2.48 -16.76 -15.02
C LEU A 149 -1.80 -15.49 -15.57
N PRO A 150 -1.33 -14.56 -14.72
CA PRO A 150 -0.68 -13.34 -15.18
C PRO A 150 0.68 -13.67 -15.78
N ALA A 151 0.88 -13.34 -17.06
CA ALA A 151 2.14 -13.51 -17.77
C ALA A 151 3.15 -12.37 -17.54
N ASP A 152 2.66 -11.15 -17.28
CA ASP A 152 3.49 -9.95 -17.11
C ASP A 152 3.74 -9.65 -15.62
N PRO A 153 5.00 -9.48 -15.19
CA PRO A 153 5.31 -9.13 -13.81
C PRO A 153 4.99 -7.65 -13.50
N PRO A 154 4.64 -7.32 -12.24
CA PRO A 154 4.39 -5.94 -11.84
C PRO A 154 5.63 -5.06 -12.02
N HIS A 155 5.44 -3.82 -12.46
CA HIS A 155 6.50 -2.83 -12.57
C HIS A 155 7.01 -2.42 -11.18
N VAL A 156 8.31 -2.40 -10.97
CA VAL A 156 8.95 -2.06 -9.68
C VAL A 156 10.03 -0.99 -9.80
N GLY A 157 10.14 -0.35 -10.98
CA GLY A 157 11.09 0.72 -11.24
C GLY A 157 10.48 2.11 -11.00
N ALA A 158 11.29 3.15 -11.18
CA ALA A 158 10.81 4.52 -11.15
C ALA A 158 9.84 4.80 -12.30
N TYR A 159 8.65 5.29 -11.97
CA TYR A 159 7.63 5.71 -12.91
C TYR A 159 7.68 7.21 -13.18
N ARG A 160 7.68 7.64 -14.45
CA ARG A 160 7.61 9.06 -14.82
C ARG A 160 6.18 9.45 -15.18
N THR A 161 5.59 10.24 -14.29
CA THR A 161 4.28 10.86 -14.45
C THR A 161 4.22 11.89 -15.58
N TYR A 162 5.33 12.60 -15.83
CA TYR A 162 5.34 13.83 -16.65
C TYR A 162 4.34 14.89 -16.15
N PHE A 163 4.11 14.94 -14.84
CA PHE A 163 3.09 15.79 -14.24
C PHE A 163 3.29 17.27 -14.58
N ASN A 164 4.52 17.77 -14.49
CA ASN A 164 4.83 19.17 -14.81
C ASN A 164 4.59 19.48 -16.29
N GLU A 165 4.98 18.61 -17.21
CA GLU A 165 4.74 18.81 -18.65
C GLU A 165 3.26 18.68 -19.02
N LEU A 166 2.56 17.68 -18.46
CA LEU A 166 1.14 17.42 -18.73
C LEU A 166 0.20 18.49 -18.17
N PHE A 167 0.62 19.22 -17.14
CA PHE A 167 -0.22 20.22 -16.45
C PHE A 167 0.40 21.64 -16.43
N ALA A 168 1.45 21.91 -17.21
CA ALA A 168 2.08 23.24 -17.30
C ALA A 168 1.09 24.40 -17.59
N ASN A 169 0.10 24.15 -18.46
CA ASN A 169 -0.86 25.15 -18.95
C ASN A 169 -2.31 24.90 -18.48
N ARG A 170 -2.54 24.06 -17.46
CA ARG A 170 -3.89 23.73 -16.95
C ARG A 170 -3.84 23.28 -15.51
N THR A 171 -4.87 23.59 -14.72
CA THR A 171 -4.97 23.10 -13.33
C THR A 171 -4.94 21.57 -13.30
N PRO A 172 -3.98 20.92 -12.60
CA PRO A 172 -3.97 19.47 -12.46
C PRO A 172 -5.13 18.99 -11.59
N PRO A 173 -5.83 17.91 -11.98
CA PRO A 173 -6.79 17.22 -11.13
C PRO A 173 -6.16 16.76 -9.83
N ASP A 174 -6.98 16.71 -8.79
CA ASP A 174 -6.54 16.35 -7.45
C ASP A 174 -5.91 14.94 -7.38
N ALA A 175 -6.56 13.92 -7.94
CA ALA A 175 -5.98 12.57 -8.02
C ALA A 175 -4.57 12.57 -8.64
N ALA A 176 -4.34 13.34 -9.71
CA ALA A 176 -3.03 13.44 -10.34
C ALA A 176 -1.97 14.09 -9.41
N ARG A 177 -2.36 15.03 -8.54
CA ARG A 177 -1.47 15.62 -7.52
C ARG A 177 -1.06 14.61 -6.45
N LEU A 178 -2.00 13.74 -6.03
CA LEU A 178 -1.70 12.65 -5.11
C LEU A 178 -0.71 11.68 -5.74
N THR A 179 -1.04 11.15 -6.92
CA THR A 179 -0.23 10.11 -7.55
C THR A 179 1.19 10.57 -7.85
N ASP A 180 1.39 11.83 -8.26
CA ASP A 180 2.73 12.39 -8.47
C ASP A 180 3.59 12.45 -7.20
N LYS A 181 2.99 12.67 -6.02
CA LYS A 181 3.70 12.57 -4.74
C LYS A 181 3.85 11.14 -4.24
N LEU A 182 2.91 10.26 -4.55
CA LEU A 182 2.82 8.91 -3.99
C LEU A 182 3.76 7.92 -4.69
N LEU A 183 3.83 7.93 -6.03
CA LEU A 183 4.65 6.98 -6.79
C LEU A 183 6.14 7.00 -6.40
N PRO A 184 6.81 8.15 -6.19
CA PRO A 184 8.20 8.16 -5.72
C PRO A 184 8.38 7.62 -4.29
N LEU A 185 7.33 7.63 -3.46
CA LEU A 185 7.35 7.05 -2.12
C LEU A 185 7.17 5.53 -2.18
N GLN A 186 6.17 5.06 -2.94
CA GLN A 186 5.91 3.64 -3.16
C GLN A 186 7.11 2.94 -3.83
N CYS A 187 7.72 3.55 -4.86
CA CYS A 187 8.94 3.01 -5.49
C CYS A 187 10.08 2.80 -4.48
N ARG A 188 10.34 3.79 -3.60
CA ARG A 188 11.34 3.65 -2.53
C ARG A 188 10.97 2.58 -1.51
N ALA A 189 9.70 2.43 -1.17
CA ALA A 189 9.22 1.38 -0.26
C ALA A 189 9.43 -0.02 -0.88
N ILE A 190 9.24 -0.18 -2.19
CA ILE A 190 9.53 -1.42 -2.92
C ILE A 190 11.03 -1.73 -2.91
N ASP A 191 11.90 -0.76 -3.19
CA ASP A 191 13.36 -0.93 -3.12
C ASP A 191 13.81 -1.37 -1.72
N GLN A 192 13.27 -0.73 -0.67
CA GLN A 192 13.54 -1.10 0.73
C GLN A 192 12.99 -2.48 1.08
N SER A 193 11.80 -2.83 0.58
CA SER A 193 11.18 -4.15 0.79
C SER A 193 11.98 -5.27 0.12
N ALA A 194 12.51 -5.04 -1.10
CA ALA A 194 13.41 -5.97 -1.77
C ALA A 194 14.70 -6.20 -0.97
N ALA A 195 15.30 -5.13 -0.43
CA ALA A 195 16.47 -5.26 0.46
C ALA A 195 16.15 -6.03 1.75
N ALA A 196 14.96 -5.85 2.31
CA ALA A 196 14.48 -6.61 3.47
C ALA A 196 14.26 -8.10 3.15
N VAL A 197 13.73 -8.45 1.98
CA VAL A 197 13.62 -9.84 1.51
C VAL A 197 15.00 -10.49 1.44
N LEU A 198 15.95 -9.88 0.73
CA LEU A 198 17.30 -10.46 0.59
C LEU A 198 18.01 -10.64 1.94
N ALA A 199 17.86 -9.69 2.86
CA ALA A 199 18.42 -9.81 4.21
C ALA A 199 17.73 -10.89 5.07
N ALA A 200 16.41 -11.07 4.90
CA ALA A 200 15.69 -12.16 5.55
C ALA A 200 16.07 -13.55 4.98
N GLU A 201 16.44 -13.64 3.70
CA GLU A 201 17.01 -14.85 3.09
C GLU A 201 18.39 -15.17 3.67
N ASP A 202 19.30 -14.19 3.72
CA ASP A 202 20.63 -14.34 4.33
C ASP A 202 20.50 -14.78 5.81
N ALA A 203 19.57 -14.18 6.57
CA ALA A 203 19.31 -14.56 7.97
C ALA A 203 18.68 -15.95 8.12
N PHE A 204 17.70 -16.31 7.28
CA PHE A 204 17.08 -17.64 7.30
C PHE A 204 18.07 -18.75 6.95
N SER A 205 18.96 -18.51 5.98
CA SER A 205 20.02 -19.47 5.64
C SER A 205 20.94 -19.72 6.83
N ALA A 206 21.43 -18.66 7.48
CA ALA A 206 22.32 -18.79 8.63
C ALA A 206 21.66 -19.49 9.84
N VAL A 207 20.40 -19.17 10.14
CA VAL A 207 19.63 -19.86 11.20
C VAL A 207 19.37 -21.32 10.85
N SER A 208 19.15 -21.64 9.57
CA SER A 208 19.01 -23.03 9.10
C SER A 208 20.32 -23.82 9.23
N ASP A 209 21.46 -23.18 8.96
CA ASP A 209 22.79 -23.78 9.15
C ASP A 209 23.08 -24.05 10.64
N ASP A 210 22.73 -23.12 11.52
CA ASP A 210 22.84 -23.30 12.98
C ASP A 210 21.91 -24.40 13.50
N PHE A 211 20.68 -24.50 13.00
CA PHE A 211 19.74 -25.56 13.36
C PHE A 211 20.25 -26.94 12.91
N ARG A 212 20.67 -27.08 11.65
CA ARG A 212 21.27 -28.31 11.11
C ARG A 212 22.54 -28.73 11.87
N ALA A 213 23.32 -27.77 12.36
CA ALA A 213 24.50 -28.02 13.19
C ALA A 213 24.20 -28.22 14.70
N GLY A 214 22.92 -28.22 15.12
CA GLY A 214 22.54 -28.40 16.52
C GLY A 214 22.86 -27.22 17.44
N ARG A 215 23.21 -26.05 16.88
CA ARG A 215 23.48 -24.80 17.62
C ARG A 215 22.21 -23.95 17.80
N GLY A 216 21.27 -24.03 16.85
CA GLY A 216 19.99 -23.34 16.87
C GLY A 216 18.82 -24.22 17.32
N GLY A 217 17.75 -23.59 17.80
CA GLY A 217 16.49 -24.25 18.18
C GLY A 217 15.36 -24.08 17.16
N ALA A 218 14.36 -24.97 17.22
CA ALA A 218 13.22 -24.99 16.29
C ALA A 218 12.46 -23.65 16.21
N ASP A 219 12.26 -22.96 17.34
CA ASP A 219 11.56 -21.66 17.39
C ASP A 219 12.30 -20.55 16.64
N SER A 220 13.64 -20.52 16.70
CA SER A 220 14.45 -19.55 15.96
C SER A 220 14.35 -19.79 14.45
N LEU A 221 14.36 -21.06 14.03
CA LEU A 221 14.18 -21.44 12.61
C LEU A 221 12.78 -21.05 12.12
N ALA A 222 11.74 -21.40 12.86
CA ALA A 222 10.36 -21.07 12.51
C ALA A 222 10.11 -19.55 12.49
N ALA A 223 10.71 -18.81 13.42
CA ALA A 223 10.65 -17.34 13.43
C ALA A 223 11.33 -16.73 12.19
N ALA A 224 12.52 -17.22 11.80
CA ALA A 224 13.22 -16.75 10.61
C ALA A 224 12.48 -17.10 9.31
N ALA A 225 11.94 -18.32 9.20
CA ALA A 225 11.13 -18.75 8.06
C ALA A 225 9.86 -17.90 7.90
N ARG A 226 9.17 -17.63 9.01
CA ARG A 226 7.96 -16.78 9.02
C ARG A 226 8.26 -15.33 8.68
N GLU A 227 9.39 -14.77 9.15
CA GLU A 227 9.80 -13.41 8.79
C GLU A 227 10.11 -13.31 7.29
N LEU A 228 10.83 -14.29 6.73
CA LEU A 228 11.10 -14.36 5.30
C LEU A 228 9.80 -14.43 4.47
N PHE A 229 8.84 -15.26 4.89
CA PHE A 229 7.50 -15.31 4.28
C PHE A 229 6.81 -13.93 4.32
N ALA A 230 6.75 -13.30 5.49
CA ALA A 230 6.09 -12.01 5.67
C ALA A 230 6.76 -10.88 4.86
N ARG A 231 8.09 -10.88 4.71
CA ARG A 231 8.79 -9.90 3.85
C ARG A 231 8.45 -10.09 2.38
N ARG A 232 8.34 -11.34 1.92
CA ARG A 232 7.97 -11.68 0.54
C ARG A 232 6.50 -11.35 0.23
N GLU A 233 5.57 -11.67 1.14
CA GLU A 233 4.15 -11.25 1.12
C GLU A 233 4.05 -9.72 1.01
N SER A 234 4.78 -8.97 1.83
CA SER A 234 4.77 -7.49 1.79
C SER A 234 5.39 -6.92 0.51
N PHE A 235 6.45 -7.53 -0.04
CA PHE A 235 7.09 -7.09 -1.29
C PHE A 235 6.14 -7.19 -2.48
N ILE A 236 5.50 -8.35 -2.71
CA ILE A 236 4.60 -8.52 -3.86
C ILE A 236 3.35 -7.64 -3.75
N ARG A 237 2.79 -7.50 -2.53
CA ARG A 237 1.70 -6.57 -2.26
C ARG A 237 2.06 -5.13 -2.61
N LEU A 238 3.21 -4.63 -2.14
CA LEU A 238 3.66 -3.26 -2.46
C LEU A 238 3.86 -3.06 -3.97
N ALA A 239 4.39 -4.07 -4.67
CA ALA A 239 4.53 -4.02 -6.12
C ALA A 239 3.15 -3.95 -6.83
N CYS A 240 2.20 -4.82 -6.50
CA CYS A 240 0.87 -4.80 -7.10
C CYS A 240 0.06 -3.55 -6.73
N GLU A 241 0.21 -3.02 -5.53
CA GLU A 241 -0.41 -1.76 -5.07
C GLU A 241 0.12 -0.56 -5.87
N TYR A 242 1.44 -0.46 -6.04
CA TYR A 242 2.08 0.55 -6.90
C TYR A 242 1.61 0.47 -8.36
N ASN A 243 1.40 -0.74 -8.90
CA ASN A 243 0.90 -0.90 -10.27
C ASN A 243 -0.58 -0.51 -10.42
N ARG A 244 -1.39 -0.66 -9.37
CA ARG A 244 -2.77 -0.12 -9.32
C ARG A 244 -2.74 1.42 -9.28
N THR A 245 -1.87 2.04 -8.49
CA THR A 245 -1.66 3.50 -8.49
C THR A 245 -1.16 4.02 -9.86
N ILE A 246 -0.24 3.31 -10.53
CA ILE A 246 0.19 3.60 -11.91
C ILE A 246 -0.99 3.52 -12.88
N ALA A 247 -1.86 2.51 -12.71
CA ALA A 247 -3.04 2.33 -13.54
C ALA A 247 -3.99 3.52 -13.41
N GLU A 248 -4.43 3.87 -12.21
CA GLU A 248 -5.31 5.01 -11.95
C GLU A 248 -4.80 6.30 -12.60
N TYR A 249 -3.50 6.60 -12.45
CA TYR A 249 -2.87 7.74 -13.13
C TYR A 249 -2.93 7.63 -14.64
N SER A 250 -2.45 6.51 -15.20
CA SER A 250 -2.39 6.24 -16.64
C SER A 250 -3.77 6.31 -17.30
N PHE A 251 -4.78 5.75 -16.63
CA PHE A 251 -6.17 5.78 -17.08
C PHE A 251 -6.72 7.22 -17.10
N SER A 252 -6.38 8.05 -16.09
CA SER A 252 -6.80 9.46 -16.00
C SER A 252 -6.13 10.41 -17.00
N VAL A 253 -4.88 10.15 -17.42
CA VAL A 253 -4.13 11.08 -18.29
C VAL A 253 -4.11 10.71 -19.77
N ALA A 254 -4.24 9.43 -20.14
CA ALA A 254 -4.22 9.04 -21.55
C ALA A 254 -5.49 9.51 -22.29
N ALA A 255 -5.35 9.75 -23.60
CA ALA A 255 -6.44 10.22 -24.43
C ALA A 255 -7.46 9.08 -24.70
N PRO A 256 -8.74 9.40 -25.01
CA PRO A 256 -9.72 8.40 -25.41
C PRO A 256 -9.31 7.57 -26.64
N THR A 257 -8.37 8.08 -27.46
CA THR A 257 -7.83 7.42 -28.66
C THR A 257 -6.56 6.61 -28.40
N THR A 258 -6.10 6.47 -27.15
CA THR A 258 -4.88 5.72 -26.82
C THR A 258 -5.11 4.22 -27.02
N SER A 259 -4.34 3.60 -27.90
CA SER A 259 -4.48 2.17 -28.24
C SER A 259 -4.11 1.24 -27.07
N HIS A 260 -4.67 0.03 -27.04
CA HIS A 260 -4.40 -0.96 -25.99
C HIS A 260 -2.89 -1.25 -25.82
N ARG A 261 -2.13 -1.26 -26.92
CA ARG A 261 -0.66 -1.41 -26.90
C ARG A 261 0.06 -0.23 -26.23
N GLN A 262 -0.40 1.00 -26.48
CA GLN A 262 0.15 2.18 -25.79
C GLN A 262 -0.24 2.18 -24.31
N LEU A 263 -1.45 1.71 -23.96
CA LEU A 263 -1.89 1.59 -22.57
C LEU A 263 -1.09 0.54 -21.80
N ALA A 264 -0.90 -0.66 -22.34
CA ALA A 264 -0.02 -1.66 -21.73
C ALA A 264 1.40 -1.10 -21.53
N ALA A 265 1.95 -0.41 -22.55
CA ALA A 265 3.26 0.23 -22.45
C ALA A 265 3.33 1.37 -21.41
N MET A 266 2.21 2.04 -21.12
CA MET A 266 2.12 3.00 -20.01
C MET A 266 2.10 2.32 -18.64
N LEU A 267 1.65 1.08 -18.52
CA LEU A 267 1.54 0.39 -17.22
C LEU A 267 2.84 -0.34 -16.85
N ILE A 268 3.35 -1.18 -17.76
CA ILE A 268 4.51 -2.07 -17.51
C ILE A 268 5.79 -1.64 -18.23
N GLY A 269 5.74 -0.53 -18.96
CA GLY A 269 6.82 -0.08 -19.85
C GLY A 269 6.76 -0.74 -21.23
N PRO A 270 7.60 -0.28 -22.19
CA PRO A 270 7.69 -0.94 -23.48
C PRO A 270 8.13 -2.40 -23.29
N PRO A 271 7.60 -3.37 -24.06
CA PRO A 271 8.03 -4.76 -23.95
C PRO A 271 9.53 -4.83 -24.17
N ARG A 272 10.25 -5.48 -23.24
CA ARG A 272 11.68 -5.72 -23.41
C ARG A 272 11.84 -6.47 -24.72
N GLN A 273 12.55 -5.88 -25.69
CA GLN A 273 13.01 -6.64 -26.83
C GLN A 273 14.02 -7.65 -26.31
N GLU A 274 13.56 -8.88 -26.07
CA GLU A 274 14.44 -10.02 -25.95
C GLU A 274 15.35 -10.01 -27.17
N GLY A 275 16.66 -9.99 -26.91
CA GLY A 275 17.63 -9.76 -27.96
C GLY A 275 17.50 -10.84 -29.02
N LEU A 276 17.07 -10.46 -30.22
CA LEU A 276 17.32 -11.25 -31.43
C LEU A 276 18.74 -11.81 -31.35
N PRO A 277 18.95 -13.13 -31.52
CA PRO A 277 20.27 -13.69 -31.48
C PRO A 277 21.12 -12.90 -32.47
N ARG A 278 22.19 -12.25 -31.99
CA ARG A 278 23.09 -11.51 -32.86
C ARG A 278 23.68 -12.51 -33.84
N SER A 279 23.18 -12.52 -35.07
CA SER A 279 23.70 -13.34 -36.15
C SER A 279 25.20 -13.09 -36.25
N ALA A 280 25.96 -14.13 -35.90
CA ALA A 280 27.41 -14.09 -35.92
C ALA A 280 27.90 -14.24 -37.38
N ASP A 281 27.59 -13.26 -38.22
CA ASP A 281 28.08 -13.17 -39.60
C ASP A 281 28.12 -11.72 -40.10
N SER A 282 29.18 -11.01 -39.72
CA SER A 282 29.77 -9.90 -40.49
C SER A 282 31.16 -9.54 -39.91
N ARG A 283 32.12 -10.45 -40.11
CA ARG A 283 33.56 -10.13 -40.04
C ARG A 283 34.16 -10.21 -41.44
N ALA A 284 33.96 -9.17 -42.24
CA ALA A 284 34.75 -8.92 -43.46
C ALA A 284 34.75 -7.41 -43.78
N SER A 285 35.96 -6.85 -43.99
CA SER A 285 36.25 -5.45 -44.37
C SER A 285 35.85 -4.34 -43.36
N ALA A 286 36.72 -3.40 -42.98
CA ALA A 286 38.14 -3.22 -43.28
C ALA A 286 38.87 -2.44 -42.15
N ALA A 287 40.20 -2.58 -42.06
CA ALA A 287 41.07 -1.67 -41.29
C ALA A 287 41.29 -0.37 -42.11
N ALA A 288 41.74 0.79 -41.60
CA ALA A 288 42.47 1.17 -40.37
C ALA A 288 42.29 2.70 -40.15
N PRO A 289 43.10 3.44 -39.33
CA PRO A 289 43.88 3.10 -38.14
C PRO A 289 43.50 3.98 -36.90
N LEU A 290 44.29 3.88 -35.82
CA LEU A 290 44.06 4.53 -34.52
C LEU A 290 44.18 6.07 -34.50
N GLY A 291 43.36 6.71 -33.65
CA GLY A 291 43.55 8.06 -33.13
C GLY A 291 43.12 8.15 -31.66
N ASN A 292 43.98 8.64 -30.78
CA ASN A 292 43.81 8.59 -29.32
C ASN A 292 42.71 9.55 -28.79
N GLN A 293 41.81 9.05 -27.94
CA GLN A 293 41.34 9.76 -26.71
C GLN A 293 40.86 8.76 -25.64
N PRO A 294 41.24 8.92 -24.36
CA PRO A 294 40.71 8.12 -23.25
C PRO A 294 39.47 8.78 -22.63
N THR A 295 38.28 8.37 -23.04
CA THR A 295 37.03 8.79 -22.38
C THR A 295 36.61 7.74 -21.35
N LEU A 296 36.80 8.06 -20.07
CA LEU A 296 36.16 7.34 -18.96
C LEU A 296 34.65 7.51 -19.06
N ALA A 297 33.95 6.51 -19.59
CA ALA A 297 32.51 6.43 -19.51
C ALA A 297 32.10 5.93 -18.10
N PRO A 298 31.18 6.59 -17.39
CA PRO A 298 30.65 6.06 -16.14
C PRO A 298 29.80 4.80 -16.39
N PRO A 299 29.58 3.94 -15.38
CA PRO A 299 28.74 2.76 -15.53
C PRO A 299 27.32 3.14 -15.95
N ARG A 300 26.75 2.42 -16.93
CA ARG A 300 25.34 2.58 -17.30
C ARG A 300 24.45 2.10 -16.14
N GLU A 301 23.70 3.02 -15.56
CA GLU A 301 22.67 2.70 -14.57
C GLU A 301 21.64 1.73 -15.16
N ARG A 302 21.27 0.71 -14.38
CA ARG A 302 20.50 -0.45 -14.88
C ARG A 302 18.97 -0.24 -14.85
N ASN A 303 18.50 0.95 -14.45
CA ASN A 303 17.09 1.28 -14.31
C ASN A 303 16.71 2.45 -15.23
N GLN A 304 16.26 2.16 -16.45
CA GLN A 304 15.56 3.18 -17.25
C GLN A 304 14.13 3.35 -16.69
N PRO A 305 13.71 4.57 -16.32
CA PRO A 305 12.38 4.79 -15.78
C PRO A 305 11.31 4.59 -16.86
N THR A 306 10.17 4.01 -16.49
CA THR A 306 9.02 3.84 -17.38
C THR A 306 8.41 5.20 -17.68
N LEU A 307 8.17 5.48 -18.97
CA LEU A 307 7.69 6.77 -19.46
C LEU A 307 6.19 6.69 -19.77
N ALA A 308 5.35 7.51 -19.15
CA ALA A 308 4.10 7.89 -19.79
C ALA A 308 4.42 8.69 -21.08
N PRO A 309 3.75 8.45 -22.22
CA PRO A 309 4.11 9.10 -23.47
C PRO A 309 3.75 10.60 -23.42
N PRO A 310 4.70 11.52 -23.71
CA PRO A 310 4.36 12.92 -23.92
C PRO A 310 3.47 13.07 -25.17
N ARG A 311 2.56 14.04 -25.15
CA ARG A 311 1.67 14.33 -26.29
C ARG A 311 2.46 14.93 -27.46
N GLU A 312 2.86 14.11 -28.42
CA GLU A 312 3.27 14.60 -29.75
C GLU A 312 2.08 15.29 -30.44
N GLY A 313 2.25 16.55 -30.84
CA GLY A 313 1.19 17.28 -31.57
C GLY A 313 1.27 18.81 -31.59
N TRP A 314 2.08 19.45 -30.73
CA TRP A 314 2.10 20.92 -30.63
C TRP A 314 3.34 21.53 -31.29
N ARG A 315 3.35 21.55 -32.63
CA ARG A 315 4.14 22.54 -33.38
C ARG A 315 3.25 23.76 -33.63
N SER A 316 3.68 24.91 -33.13
CA SER A 316 2.99 26.18 -33.32
C SER A 316 3.03 26.60 -34.78
N ASN A 317 1.88 26.62 -35.45
CA ASN A 317 1.64 27.48 -36.60
C ASN A 317 0.73 28.62 -36.14
N GLU A 318 1.23 29.85 -36.19
CA GLU A 318 0.42 31.05 -35.97
C GLU A 318 -0.59 31.24 -37.11
N PRO A 319 -1.74 31.85 -36.80
CA PRO A 319 -2.42 32.74 -37.74
C PRO A 319 -2.64 34.13 -37.13
N THR A 320 -2.03 35.15 -37.73
CA THR A 320 -2.28 36.57 -37.47
C THR A 320 -3.64 37.00 -38.09
N PRO A 321 -4.35 38.02 -37.57
CA PRO A 321 -5.81 38.12 -37.73
C PRO A 321 -6.30 39.08 -38.83
N ALA A 322 -7.60 39.01 -39.15
CA ALA A 322 -8.31 40.02 -39.94
C ALA A 322 -9.70 40.37 -39.34
N VAL A 323 -10.13 41.61 -39.59
CA VAL A 323 -11.20 42.37 -38.88
C VAL A 323 -12.57 42.23 -39.60
N PRO A 324 -13.72 42.36 -38.91
CA PRO A 324 -15.06 42.10 -39.48
C PRO A 324 -15.65 43.29 -40.25
N ARG A 325 -16.79 43.06 -40.94
CA ARG A 325 -17.66 44.10 -41.50
C ARG A 325 -19.15 43.75 -41.40
N ASP A 326 -19.95 44.80 -41.23
CA ASP A 326 -21.36 44.75 -40.83
C ASP A 326 -22.37 44.44 -41.94
N GLY A 327 -23.54 43.95 -41.50
CA GLY A 327 -24.79 44.66 -41.75
C GLY A 327 -25.73 44.13 -42.83
N PHE A 328 -26.88 43.57 -42.42
CA PHE A 328 -28.21 43.98 -42.89
C PHE A 328 -29.31 43.40 -41.96
N ALA A 329 -30.39 44.15 -41.77
CA ALA A 329 -31.60 43.84 -40.99
C ALA A 329 -32.77 44.69 -41.54
N PRO A 330 -34.02 44.65 -41.02
CA PRO A 330 -34.72 43.65 -40.20
C PRO A 330 -36.07 43.21 -40.81
N ALA A 331 -36.80 42.28 -40.16
CA ALA A 331 -38.27 42.18 -40.27
C ALA A 331 -38.91 41.51 -39.02
N ASP A 332 -39.77 42.29 -38.35
CA ASP A 332 -40.87 42.02 -37.41
C ASP A 332 -40.96 40.79 -36.45
N ARG A 333 -41.43 41.11 -35.23
CA ARG A 333 -41.85 40.21 -34.15
C ARG A 333 -43.36 39.88 -34.24
N PRO A 334 -43.86 38.90 -33.48
CA PRO A 334 -44.48 39.26 -32.19
C PRO A 334 -44.03 38.41 -30.98
N ARG A 335 -44.46 38.85 -29.78
CA ARG A 335 -44.23 38.22 -28.46
C ARG A 335 -44.80 36.80 -28.34
N ASN A 336 -44.17 35.96 -27.50
CA ASN A 336 -44.79 35.35 -26.32
C ASN A 336 -43.75 34.66 -25.40
N GLU A 337 -43.97 34.74 -24.09
CA GLU A 337 -43.37 33.97 -22.98
C GLU A 337 -44.44 32.98 -22.45
N PRO A 338 -44.21 32.17 -21.39
CA PRO A 338 -43.05 31.35 -20.99
C PRO A 338 -43.47 29.88 -20.69
N THR A 339 -42.54 28.96 -20.38
CA THR A 339 -42.91 27.70 -19.68
C THR A 339 -41.84 27.21 -18.69
N LEU A 340 -42.26 27.00 -17.44
CA LEU A 340 -41.53 26.32 -16.36
C LEU A 340 -42.03 24.86 -16.20
N ALA A 341 -41.31 24.05 -15.42
CA ALA A 341 -41.53 22.61 -15.23
C ALA A 341 -42.95 22.20 -14.75
N PRO A 342 -43.43 21.00 -15.10
CA PRO A 342 -44.66 20.43 -14.52
C PRO A 342 -44.44 19.88 -13.10
N ARG A 343 -45.51 19.91 -12.30
CA ARG A 343 -45.57 19.47 -10.90
C ARG A 343 -46.37 18.17 -10.75
N ARG A 344 -46.25 17.52 -9.58
CA ARG A 344 -47.04 16.36 -9.15
C ARG A 344 -48.55 16.63 -9.18
N GLU A 345 -49.34 15.59 -9.43
CA GLU A 345 -50.75 15.51 -9.06
C GLU A 345 -50.97 14.51 -7.92
N THR A 346 -52.00 14.78 -7.12
CA THR A 346 -52.52 13.94 -6.03
C THR A 346 -54.00 13.75 -6.31
N ILE A 347 -54.50 12.52 -6.19
CA ILE A 347 -55.93 12.23 -6.32
C ILE A 347 -56.41 11.57 -5.03
N GLU A 348 -57.46 12.13 -4.46
CA GLU A 348 -58.20 11.58 -3.33
C GLU A 348 -59.69 11.45 -3.71
N GLN A 349 -60.31 10.36 -3.20
CA GLN A 349 -61.73 10.18 -2.91
C GLN A 349 -62.76 9.94 -4.05
N LEU A 350 -63.32 8.71 -4.03
CA LEU A 350 -64.73 8.27 -4.24
C LEU A 350 -64.78 6.71 -4.34
N GLY A 351 -65.76 5.95 -3.81
CA GLY A 351 -66.79 6.28 -2.81
C GLY A 351 -67.99 5.30 -2.78
N TYR A 352 -67.98 4.29 -1.89
CA TYR A 352 -69.07 3.31 -1.58
C TYR A 352 -69.44 2.32 -2.73
N ASP A 353 -69.93 1.08 -2.56
CA ASP A 353 -70.60 0.34 -1.46
C ASP A 353 -70.28 -1.19 -1.41
N GLU A 354 -70.79 -1.89 -0.37
CA GLU A 354 -70.61 -3.31 0.05
C GLU A 354 -71.65 -4.32 -0.60
N PRO A 355 -71.90 -5.58 -0.14
CA PRO A 355 -71.06 -6.80 -0.05
C PRO A 355 -71.73 -8.09 -0.62
N VAL A 356 -71.00 -9.22 -0.76
CA VAL A 356 -71.62 -10.58 -0.83
C VAL A 356 -70.82 -11.63 -0.04
N LYS A 357 -71.52 -12.44 0.78
CA LYS A 357 -71.00 -13.57 1.56
C LYS A 357 -71.30 -14.91 0.88
N LEU A 358 -70.51 -15.96 1.17
CA LEU A 358 -70.96 -17.34 1.41
C LEU A 358 -69.83 -18.17 2.05
N SER A 359 -70.15 -19.25 2.77
CA SER A 359 -69.20 -20.10 3.52
C SER A 359 -69.58 -21.60 3.41
N PRO A 360 -69.01 -22.56 4.18
CA PRO A 360 -68.19 -23.67 3.65
C PRO A 360 -68.89 -25.05 3.75
N PRO A 361 -68.17 -26.17 3.50
CA PRO A 361 -68.24 -27.27 4.47
C PRO A 361 -66.94 -28.10 4.71
N ASP A 362 -66.87 -28.61 5.95
CA ASP A 362 -66.33 -29.90 6.45
C ASP A 362 -64.85 -30.33 6.41
N GLN A 363 -64.48 -31.04 7.49
CA GLN A 363 -63.13 -31.50 7.90
C GLN A 363 -62.91 -32.99 7.54
N PRO A 364 -61.70 -33.56 7.79
CA PRO A 364 -61.50 -34.16 9.12
C PRO A 364 -60.12 -33.91 9.76
N ARG A 365 -60.09 -34.01 11.08
CA ARG A 365 -58.88 -33.85 11.93
C ARG A 365 -57.84 -34.95 11.70
N ARG A 366 -56.56 -34.58 11.78
CA ARG A 366 -55.52 -35.40 12.43
C ARG A 366 -54.72 -34.54 13.40
N GLU A 367 -54.37 -35.14 14.53
CA GLU A 367 -53.71 -34.48 15.65
C GLU A 367 -52.20 -34.41 15.43
N SER A 368 -51.57 -33.33 15.89
CA SER A 368 -50.13 -33.24 16.16
C SER A 368 -49.89 -32.28 17.33
N PRO A 369 -48.83 -32.49 18.13
CA PRO A 369 -48.74 -31.98 19.50
C PRO A 369 -48.30 -30.52 19.62
N ALA A 370 -48.49 -29.96 20.82
CA ALA A 370 -48.18 -28.57 21.16
C ALA A 370 -46.66 -28.27 21.18
N PRO A 371 -46.25 -27.03 20.86
CA PRO A 371 -44.86 -26.59 20.95
C PRO A 371 -44.49 -26.09 22.36
N PRO A 372 -43.24 -26.29 22.82
CA PRO A 372 -42.68 -25.55 23.94
C PRO A 372 -41.94 -24.27 23.48
N ASP A 373 -42.33 -23.16 24.09
CA ASP A 373 -41.60 -21.91 24.33
C ASP A 373 -40.73 -21.27 23.23
N ALA A 374 -41.28 -20.21 22.64
CA ALA A 374 -40.55 -19.26 21.81
C ALA A 374 -39.72 -18.29 22.68
N LEU A 375 -38.38 -18.41 22.62
CA LEU A 375 -37.48 -17.33 23.04
C LEU A 375 -37.45 -16.23 21.98
N LEU A 376 -37.69 -14.99 22.41
CA LEU A 376 -37.66 -13.80 21.57
C LEU A 376 -36.22 -13.51 21.10
N VAL A 377 -35.98 -13.64 19.80
CA VAL A 377 -34.76 -13.15 19.15
C VAL A 377 -34.98 -11.69 18.73
N PRO A 378 -34.14 -10.72 19.16
CA PRO A 378 -34.21 -9.35 18.66
C PRO A 378 -33.89 -9.29 17.16
N VAL A 379 -34.65 -8.51 16.41
CA VAL A 379 -34.38 -8.22 15.00
C VAL A 379 -33.39 -7.06 14.92
N ASP A 380 -32.21 -7.30 14.34
CA ASP A 380 -31.23 -6.24 14.06
C ASP A 380 -31.73 -5.29 12.95
N PRO A 381 -31.51 -3.96 13.08
CA PRO A 381 -31.80 -3.01 12.02
C PRO A 381 -30.77 -3.12 10.86
N PRO A 382 -31.14 -2.68 9.63
CA PRO A 382 -30.31 -2.88 8.45
C PRO A 382 -28.98 -2.12 8.49
N SER A 383 -27.89 -2.83 8.24
CA SER A 383 -26.53 -2.29 8.24
C SER A 383 -26.13 -1.80 6.83
N GLU A 384 -26.38 -0.52 6.56
CA GLU A 384 -25.81 0.20 5.40
C GLU A 384 -24.69 1.16 5.83
N PHE A 385 -23.52 0.63 6.21
CA PHE A 385 -22.24 1.34 6.13
C PHE A 385 -21.08 0.34 6.23
N SER A 386 -20.50 -0.03 5.08
CA SER A 386 -19.37 -0.97 5.02
C SER A 386 -18.19 -0.36 4.24
N PRO A 387 -17.20 0.26 4.91
CA PRO A 387 -15.87 0.41 4.37
C PRO A 387 -15.10 -0.91 4.58
N SER A 388 -14.47 -1.44 3.52
CA SER A 388 -13.85 -2.77 3.49
C SER A 388 -13.02 -3.11 4.72
N ALA A 389 -13.56 -3.94 5.60
CA ALA A 389 -12.86 -4.48 6.76
C ALA A 389 -11.85 -5.55 6.31
N ARG A 390 -10.66 -5.12 5.87
CA ARG A 390 -9.51 -6.00 5.65
C ARG A 390 -9.22 -6.71 6.98
N ALA A 391 -9.38 -8.02 7.02
CA ALA A 391 -9.39 -8.78 8.26
C ALA A 391 -8.11 -8.55 9.07
N VAL A 392 -8.24 -7.92 10.24
CA VAL A 392 -7.13 -7.74 11.19
C VAL A 392 -6.78 -9.12 11.73
N ARG A 393 -5.71 -9.73 11.19
CA ARG A 393 -5.08 -10.93 11.78
C ARG A 393 -4.80 -10.61 13.25
N LYS A 394 -5.51 -11.26 14.18
CA LYS A 394 -5.29 -11.08 15.62
C LYS A 394 -3.82 -11.38 15.93
N PRO A 395 -3.09 -10.52 16.66
CA PRO A 395 -1.78 -10.89 17.18
C PRO A 395 -1.95 -12.13 18.06
N PHE A 396 -1.13 -13.15 17.81
CA PHE A 396 -1.07 -14.33 18.67
C PHE A 396 -0.58 -13.87 20.06
N GLU A 397 -1.32 -14.20 21.12
CA GLU A 397 -0.85 -13.95 22.49
C GLU A 397 0.34 -14.88 22.78
N THR A 398 1.54 -14.39 22.48
CA THR A 398 2.77 -15.04 22.93
C THR A 398 3.01 -14.61 24.37
N THR A 399 2.71 -15.50 25.32
CA THR A 399 3.09 -15.33 26.72
C THR A 399 4.61 -15.28 26.83
N LEU A 400 5.17 -14.07 26.80
CA LEU A 400 6.57 -13.80 27.10
C LEU A 400 6.78 -13.92 28.62
N GLU A 401 6.98 -15.15 29.09
CA GLU A 401 7.63 -15.36 30.38
C GLU A 401 9.00 -14.67 30.34
N SER A 402 9.16 -13.63 31.16
CA SER A 402 10.42 -12.88 31.23
C SER A 402 11.42 -13.66 32.08
N PRO A 403 12.59 -14.06 31.55
CA PRO A 403 13.68 -14.50 32.38
C PRO A 403 14.16 -13.31 33.21
N GLY A 404 14.04 -13.40 34.54
CA GLY A 404 14.54 -12.38 35.44
C GLY A 404 16.06 -12.33 35.41
N GLY A 405 16.62 -11.40 34.63
CA GLY A 405 18.05 -11.10 34.57
C GLY A 405 18.27 -9.60 34.44
N GLU A 406 18.91 -9.00 35.44
CA GLU A 406 19.21 -7.57 35.48
C GLU A 406 20.32 -7.22 34.48
N LEU A 407 19.92 -6.93 33.24
CA LEU A 407 20.76 -6.25 32.27
C LEU A 407 20.63 -4.73 32.44
N GLU A 408 21.23 -4.20 33.50
CA GLU A 408 21.46 -2.74 33.64
C GLU A 408 22.54 -2.27 32.65
N SER A 409 22.19 -2.25 31.36
CA SER A 409 22.91 -1.46 30.35
C SER A 409 22.11 -0.20 30.05
N ALA A 410 22.72 0.96 30.28
CA ALA A 410 22.08 2.27 30.18
C ALA A 410 21.66 2.68 28.74
N ALA A 411 21.83 1.81 27.75
CA ALA A 411 21.65 2.14 26.34
C ALA A 411 20.19 2.13 25.85
N VAL A 412 19.29 1.36 26.47
CA VAL A 412 17.91 1.17 25.94
C VAL A 412 16.86 1.09 27.06
N ILE A 413 16.61 2.22 27.73
CA ILE A 413 15.43 2.33 28.62
C ILE A 413 14.16 2.32 27.75
N PRO A 414 13.22 1.37 27.92
CA PRO A 414 11.98 1.37 27.16
C PRO A 414 11.20 2.67 27.40
N ARG A 415 10.76 3.35 26.34
CA ARG A 415 10.00 4.63 26.38
C ARG A 415 8.79 4.61 27.32
N PHE A 416 8.21 3.42 27.53
CA PHE A 416 7.03 3.18 28.36
C PHE A 416 7.33 2.47 29.70
N SER A 417 8.60 2.39 30.12
CA SER A 417 9.02 1.81 31.40
C SER A 417 8.29 2.44 32.60
N ALA A 418 8.16 3.77 32.61
CA ALA A 418 7.40 4.52 33.61
C ALA A 418 5.89 4.16 33.66
N LEU A 419 5.33 3.56 32.60
CA LEU A 419 3.91 3.20 32.54
C LEU A 419 3.57 1.87 33.23
N ARG A 420 4.58 1.05 33.58
CA ARG A 420 4.37 -0.27 34.21
C ARG A 420 3.66 -0.18 35.56
N GLY A 421 3.95 0.87 36.34
CA GLY A 421 3.36 1.10 37.67
C GLY A 421 2.06 1.91 37.68
N ALA A 422 1.64 2.49 36.55
CA ALA A 422 0.41 3.28 36.46
C ALA A 422 -0.84 2.39 36.46
N ASP A 423 -1.97 2.88 36.99
CA ASP A 423 -3.29 2.26 36.82
C ASP A 423 -3.68 2.20 35.33
N SER A 424 -4.64 1.34 34.98
CA SER A 424 -5.00 1.09 33.58
C SER A 424 -5.50 2.33 32.82
N ALA A 425 -6.23 3.24 33.49
CA ALA A 425 -6.78 4.44 32.87
C ALA A 425 -5.72 5.53 32.68
N ALA A 426 -4.85 5.75 33.67
CA ALA A 426 -3.70 6.64 33.55
C ALA A 426 -2.69 6.11 32.53
N ARG A 427 -2.42 4.79 32.53
CA ARG A 427 -1.56 4.10 31.55
C ARG A 427 -2.06 4.32 30.13
N ALA A 428 -3.36 4.13 29.88
CA ALA A 428 -3.95 4.38 28.57
C ALA A 428 -3.76 5.85 28.13
N LYS A 429 -4.09 6.82 29.01
CA LYS A 429 -3.93 8.26 28.73
C LYS A 429 -2.48 8.65 28.42
N GLN A 430 -1.54 8.18 29.24
CA GLN A 430 -0.11 8.46 29.06
C GLN A 430 0.44 7.80 27.80
N LEU A 431 0.01 6.58 27.47
CA LEU A 431 0.39 5.89 26.23
C LEU A 431 -0.14 6.64 25.00
N THR A 432 -1.42 7.04 24.98
CA THR A 432 -2.00 7.82 23.87
C THR A 432 -1.26 9.15 23.67
N ALA A 433 -0.99 9.90 24.74
CA ALA A 433 -0.22 11.14 24.64
C ALA A 433 1.22 10.91 24.15
N ALA A 434 1.85 9.82 24.57
CA ALA A 434 3.22 9.49 24.18
C ALA A 434 3.34 8.94 22.76
N VAL A 435 2.31 8.26 22.23
CA VAL A 435 2.26 7.76 20.84
C VAL A 435 1.98 8.91 19.86
N HIS A 436 1.11 9.84 20.21
CA HIS A 436 0.74 11.00 19.38
C HIS A 436 1.62 12.23 19.64
N SER A 437 2.93 12.03 19.91
CA SER A 437 3.84 13.10 20.34
C SER A 437 4.46 13.94 19.21
N ASP A 438 4.30 13.52 17.96
CA ASP A 438 4.79 14.20 16.74
C ASP A 438 6.29 14.60 16.80
N ARG A 439 7.17 13.71 17.30
CA ARG A 439 8.61 13.96 17.56
C ARG A 439 9.55 13.53 16.44
N ARG A 440 9.14 12.54 15.64
CA ARG A 440 9.90 11.93 14.54
C ARG A 440 9.26 12.11 13.17
N LEU A 441 8.11 12.79 13.09
CA LEU A 441 7.58 13.27 11.81
C LEU A 441 8.67 14.06 11.06
N PRO A 442 8.81 13.89 9.73
CA PRO A 442 9.83 14.62 8.96
C PRO A 442 9.67 16.14 9.06
N GLU A 443 10.76 16.87 8.87
CA GLU A 443 10.71 18.33 8.80
C GLU A 443 9.73 18.79 7.72
N GLY A 444 8.86 19.75 8.07
CA GLY A 444 7.78 20.19 7.17
C GLY A 444 6.72 19.12 6.87
N ALA A 445 6.56 18.09 7.70
CA ALA A 445 5.63 16.97 7.48
C ALA A 445 4.21 17.39 7.07
N GLY A 446 3.70 18.51 7.60
CA GLY A 446 2.44 19.10 7.17
C GLY A 446 2.15 20.43 7.85
N LYS A 447 1.09 21.11 7.39
CA LYS A 447 0.56 22.33 8.01
C LYS A 447 -0.32 21.93 9.21
N PRO A 448 0.04 22.28 10.46
CA PRO A 448 -0.69 21.83 11.64
C PRO A 448 -2.15 22.33 11.61
N ILE A 449 -3.09 21.43 11.85
CA ILE A 449 -4.52 21.73 11.96
C ILE A 449 -5.14 20.98 13.15
N SER A 450 -6.01 21.68 13.89
CA SER A 450 -6.80 21.06 14.97
C SER A 450 -8.11 20.48 14.43
N LEU A 451 -8.71 19.49 15.12
CA LEU A 451 -10.03 18.97 14.75
C LEU A 451 -11.10 20.08 14.68
N LYS A 452 -11.04 21.05 15.60
CA LYS A 452 -11.92 22.22 15.61
C LYS A 452 -11.77 23.06 14.33
N GLU A 453 -10.54 23.37 13.93
CA GLU A 453 -10.28 24.15 12.70
C GLU A 453 -10.69 23.37 11.45
N CYS A 454 -10.40 22.06 11.42
CA CYS A 454 -10.81 21.15 10.35
C CYS A 454 -12.33 21.18 10.13
N LEU A 455 -13.12 21.06 11.20
CA LEU A 455 -14.58 21.12 11.16
C LEU A 455 -15.12 22.51 10.80
N LEU A 456 -14.42 23.59 11.16
CA LEU A 456 -14.77 24.95 10.75
C LEU A 456 -14.55 25.15 9.24
N ARG A 457 -13.48 24.60 8.67
CA ARG A 457 -13.21 24.66 7.22
C ARG A 457 -14.26 23.89 6.40
N ASN A 458 -14.70 22.72 6.86
CA ASN A 458 -15.80 21.97 6.22
C ASN A 458 -17.19 22.30 6.81
N SER A 459 -17.50 23.60 6.95
CA SER A 459 -18.80 24.07 7.45
C SER A 459 -19.91 23.87 6.42
N GLY A 460 -20.51 22.66 6.42
CA GLY A 460 -21.69 22.33 5.60
C GLY A 460 -21.55 21.06 4.75
N GLY A 461 -20.35 20.46 4.68
CA GLY A 461 -20.15 19.17 4.01
C GLY A 461 -20.25 17.96 4.94
N ASP A 462 -19.75 16.82 4.47
CA ASP A 462 -19.70 15.55 5.20
C ASP A 462 -18.78 15.65 6.44
N ARG A 463 -19.39 15.99 7.58
CA ARG A 463 -18.71 16.08 8.88
C ARG A 463 -18.18 14.73 9.35
N LEU A 464 -18.92 13.63 9.16
CA LEU A 464 -18.53 12.31 9.66
C LEU A 464 -17.30 11.78 8.93
N GLY A 465 -17.27 11.82 7.60
CA GLY A 465 -16.10 11.44 6.83
C GLY A 465 -14.91 12.39 7.02
N THR A 466 -15.15 13.66 7.34
CA THR A 466 -14.07 14.60 7.75
C THR A 466 -13.45 14.19 9.08
N ILE A 467 -14.27 13.81 10.07
CA ILE A 467 -13.79 13.28 11.36
C ILE A 467 -13.04 11.97 11.15
N ALA A 468 -13.55 11.08 10.29
CA ALA A 468 -12.90 9.81 9.97
C ALA A 468 -11.52 10.01 9.31
N SER A 469 -11.42 10.82 8.25
CA SER A 469 -10.13 11.13 7.61
C SER A 469 -9.17 11.88 8.55
N TYR A 470 -9.68 12.73 9.44
CA TYR A 470 -8.86 13.40 10.45
C TYR A 470 -8.21 12.40 11.43
N TRP A 471 -8.98 11.45 11.94
CA TRP A 471 -8.46 10.43 12.85
C TRP A 471 -7.57 9.40 12.15
N LEU A 472 -7.92 9.00 10.92
CA LEU A 472 -7.05 8.19 10.07
C LEU A 472 -5.69 8.86 9.87
N LEU A 473 -5.64 10.18 9.63
CA LEU A 473 -4.38 10.91 9.55
C LEU A 473 -3.59 10.89 10.86
N ARG A 474 -4.23 11.05 12.04
CA ARG A 474 -3.53 10.88 13.34
C ARG A 474 -3.02 9.46 13.55
N GLU A 475 -3.75 8.45 13.09
CA GLU A 475 -3.34 7.05 13.16
C GLU A 475 -2.11 6.77 12.28
N ARG A 476 -2.13 7.21 11.00
CA ARG A 476 -0.97 7.05 10.11
C ARG A 476 0.25 7.82 10.60
N ALA A 477 0.06 9.02 11.17
CA ALA A 477 1.14 9.78 11.81
C ALA A 477 1.78 9.01 12.99
N ALA A 478 0.95 8.47 13.88
CA ALA A 478 1.40 7.66 15.02
C ALA A 478 2.07 6.34 14.58
N ARG A 479 1.55 5.67 13.54
CA ARG A 479 2.18 4.47 12.97
C ARG A 479 3.58 4.78 12.43
N TYR A 480 3.74 5.91 11.74
CA TYR A 480 5.04 6.39 11.26
C TYR A 480 6.00 6.68 12.43
N GLU A 481 5.56 7.38 13.47
CA GLU A 481 6.35 7.65 14.69
C GLU A 481 6.88 6.36 15.36
N ILE A 482 6.02 5.35 15.52
CA ILE A 482 6.35 4.07 16.14
C ILE A 482 7.37 3.30 15.29
N LEU A 483 7.21 3.27 13.97
CA LEU A 483 8.15 2.61 13.06
C LEU A 483 9.49 3.34 12.99
N ALA A 484 9.50 4.67 13.08
CA ALA A 484 10.74 5.46 13.20
C ALA A 484 11.48 5.15 14.50
N GLU A 485 10.76 5.03 15.63
CA GLU A 485 11.33 4.57 16.91
C GLU A 485 11.88 3.15 16.82
N GLN A 486 11.20 2.24 16.12
CA GLN A 486 11.67 0.86 15.93
C GLN A 486 12.97 0.81 15.11
N VAL A 487 13.13 1.66 14.09
CA VAL A 487 14.39 1.75 13.32
C VAL A 487 15.54 2.24 14.20
N GLU A 488 15.32 3.26 15.04
CA GLU A 488 16.32 3.74 16.01
C GLU A 488 16.68 2.66 17.05
N PHE A 489 15.67 2.00 17.63
CA PHE A 489 15.84 0.93 18.61
C PHE A 489 16.66 -0.23 18.05
N LEU A 490 16.34 -0.71 16.85
CA LEU A 490 17.09 -1.80 16.20
C LEU A 490 18.51 -1.37 15.79
N ALA A 491 18.74 -0.09 15.48
CA ALA A 491 20.09 0.42 15.28
C ALA A 491 20.91 0.39 16.58
N ALA A 492 20.31 0.75 17.72
CA ALA A 492 20.94 0.75 19.04
C ALA A 492 21.34 -0.65 19.56
N LEU A 493 20.74 -1.74 19.03
CA LEU A 493 21.14 -3.11 19.37
C LEU A 493 22.45 -3.57 18.69
N THR A 494 22.91 -2.87 17.66
CA THR A 494 24.11 -3.27 16.89
C THR A 494 25.36 -3.55 17.74
N PRO A 495 25.79 -2.67 18.68
CA PRO A 495 26.96 -2.96 19.53
C PRO A 495 26.78 -4.23 20.37
N LEU A 496 25.59 -4.44 20.95
CA LEU A 496 25.31 -5.58 21.83
C LEU A 496 25.37 -6.92 21.09
N VAL A 497 24.90 -6.97 19.83
CA VAL A 497 25.01 -8.19 19.00
C VAL A 497 26.44 -8.37 18.47
N LEU A 498 27.16 -7.27 18.19
CA LEU A 498 28.54 -7.31 17.72
C LEU A 498 29.52 -7.84 18.78
N GLU A 499 29.31 -7.54 20.06
CA GLU A 499 30.06 -8.13 21.18
C GLU A 499 29.95 -9.67 21.20
N ARG A 500 28.77 -10.18 20.83
CA ARG A 500 28.42 -11.60 20.82
C ARG A 500 28.74 -12.31 19.49
N ARG A 501 29.41 -11.66 18.55
CA ARG A 501 29.73 -12.23 17.22
C ARG A 501 30.54 -13.54 17.24
N ASN A 502 31.25 -13.80 18.36
CA ASN A 502 32.05 -15.01 18.57
C ASN A 502 31.25 -16.15 19.23
N ASP A 503 30.01 -15.92 19.66
CA ASP A 503 29.12 -16.95 20.20
C ASP A 503 28.78 -17.98 19.10
N PRO A 504 28.38 -19.22 19.45
CA PRO A 504 28.04 -20.26 18.46
C PRO A 504 26.96 -19.88 17.44
N THR A 505 26.08 -18.93 17.76
CA THR A 505 25.03 -18.38 16.86
C THR A 505 25.30 -16.93 16.44
N GLY A 506 26.43 -16.33 16.85
CA GLY A 506 26.67 -14.89 16.76
C GLY A 506 26.62 -14.33 15.33
N ALA A 507 27.04 -15.12 14.34
CA ALA A 507 26.94 -14.76 12.93
C ALA A 507 25.48 -14.73 12.43
N ALA A 508 24.66 -15.71 12.82
CA ALA A 508 23.24 -15.74 12.48
C ALA A 508 22.48 -14.61 13.20
N ASP A 509 22.80 -14.32 14.45
CA ASP A 509 22.18 -13.23 15.21
C ASP A 509 22.50 -11.84 14.63
N MET A 510 23.72 -11.62 14.12
CA MET A 510 24.06 -10.42 13.35
C MET A 510 23.24 -10.29 12.06
N LEU A 511 23.03 -11.39 11.33
CA LEU A 511 22.21 -11.39 10.10
C LEU A 511 20.71 -11.18 10.41
N ARG A 512 20.19 -11.77 11.49
CA ARG A 512 18.83 -11.53 11.99
C ARG A 512 18.62 -10.07 12.37
N LEU A 513 19.59 -9.43 13.03
CA LEU A 513 19.50 -8.00 13.35
C LEU A 513 19.50 -7.15 12.07
N ASN A 514 20.35 -7.45 11.09
CA ASN A 514 20.37 -6.75 9.80
C ASN A 514 19.03 -6.90 9.05
N ALA A 515 18.47 -8.12 9.02
CA ALA A 515 17.14 -8.39 8.45
C ALA A 515 16.05 -7.57 9.14
N ALA A 516 16.02 -7.55 10.48
CA ALA A 516 15.07 -6.76 11.26
C ALA A 516 15.21 -5.24 11.01
N GLN A 517 16.44 -4.72 10.93
CA GLN A 517 16.69 -3.31 10.62
C GLN A 517 16.20 -2.93 9.21
N LEU A 518 16.39 -3.81 8.20
CA LEU A 518 15.92 -3.55 6.84
C LEU A 518 14.40 -3.71 6.73
N ALA A 519 13.81 -4.68 7.41
CA ALA A 519 12.36 -4.85 7.55
C ALA A 519 11.70 -3.58 8.14
N ALA A 520 12.21 -3.09 9.28
CA ALA A 520 11.69 -1.88 9.92
C ALA A 520 11.81 -0.62 9.03
N ARG A 521 12.89 -0.50 8.23
CA ARG A 521 13.04 0.59 7.24
C ARG A 521 12.03 0.46 6.10
N ALA A 522 11.77 -0.74 5.60
CA ALA A 522 10.75 -0.98 4.57
C ALA A 522 9.33 -0.67 5.09
N ASP A 523 9.01 -1.11 6.30
CA ASP A 523 7.72 -0.85 6.95
C ASP A 523 7.52 0.66 7.19
N LEU A 524 8.58 1.38 7.60
CA LEU A 524 8.57 2.85 7.72
C LEU A 524 8.38 3.55 6.36
N GLY A 525 8.99 3.04 5.29
CA GLY A 525 8.82 3.53 3.92
C GLY A 525 7.38 3.40 3.43
N ALA A 526 6.77 2.23 3.64
CA ALA A 526 5.37 1.98 3.33
C ALA A 526 4.43 2.88 4.15
N ALA A 527 4.64 2.99 5.47
CA ALA A 527 3.85 3.86 6.34
C ALA A 527 3.97 5.35 5.96
N ARG A 528 5.08 5.78 5.35
CA ARG A 528 5.21 7.15 4.82
C ARG A 528 4.30 7.40 3.63
N ALA A 529 4.10 6.41 2.75
CA ALA A 529 3.17 6.52 1.63
C ALA A 529 1.72 6.64 2.12
N GLU A 530 1.30 5.72 3.00
CA GLU A 530 -0.03 5.75 3.65
C GLU A 530 -0.30 7.07 4.41
N PHE A 531 0.72 7.63 5.07
CA PHE A 531 0.60 8.91 5.77
C PHE A 531 0.36 10.06 4.79
N VAL A 532 1.10 10.13 3.68
CA VAL A 532 0.95 11.19 2.66
C VAL A 532 -0.39 11.10 1.93
N GLU A 533 -0.91 9.89 1.72
CA GLU A 533 -2.25 9.64 1.21
C GLU A 533 -3.33 10.16 2.19
N ALA A 534 -3.25 9.77 3.47
CA ALA A 534 -4.19 10.27 4.49
C ALA A 534 -4.13 11.80 4.69
N GLN A 535 -2.98 12.43 4.46
CA GLN A 535 -2.87 13.90 4.41
C GLN A 535 -3.68 14.49 3.25
N PHE A 536 -3.64 13.84 2.10
CA PHE A 536 -4.38 14.29 0.92
C PHE A 536 -5.89 14.12 1.06
N ASP A 537 -6.35 12.99 1.57
CA ASP A 537 -7.77 12.75 1.83
C ASP A 537 -8.38 13.81 2.76
N LEU A 538 -7.64 14.18 3.81
CA LEU A 538 -8.06 15.28 4.68
C LEU A 538 -8.01 16.63 3.94
N ALA A 539 -6.97 16.87 3.13
CA ALA A 539 -6.84 18.09 2.34
C ALA A 539 -8.01 18.27 1.37
N LEU A 540 -8.45 17.22 0.67
CA LEU A 540 -9.63 17.24 -0.21
C LEU A 540 -10.88 17.66 0.55
N ARG A 541 -11.17 17.01 1.68
CA ARG A 541 -12.38 17.24 2.47
C ARG A 541 -12.48 18.65 3.06
N ILE A 542 -11.36 19.36 3.23
CA ILE A 542 -11.33 20.74 3.74
C ILE A 542 -11.01 21.80 2.66
N GLY A 543 -10.99 21.41 1.38
CA GLY A 543 -10.69 22.33 0.26
C GLY A 543 -9.23 22.78 0.15
N ALA A 544 -8.31 22.08 0.82
CA ALA A 544 -6.88 22.40 0.91
C ALA A 544 -5.98 21.49 0.05
N ALA A 545 -6.52 20.68 -0.87
CA ALA A 545 -5.73 19.78 -1.73
C ALA A 545 -4.69 20.52 -2.61
N GLY A 546 -4.96 21.78 -2.96
CA GLY A 546 -4.03 22.69 -3.63
C GLY A 546 -3.04 23.42 -2.72
N GLU A 547 -3.21 23.39 -1.38
CA GLU A 547 -2.23 23.93 -0.43
C GLU A 547 -1.06 22.95 -0.28
N THR A 548 0.19 23.42 -0.33
CA THR A 548 1.35 22.60 0.09
C THR A 548 2.19 23.37 1.11
N PRO A 549 2.61 22.75 2.23
CA PRO A 549 2.40 21.34 2.59
C PRO A 549 0.96 21.03 3.02
N TRP A 550 0.52 19.78 2.78
CA TRP A 550 -0.82 19.31 3.16
C TRP A 550 -1.02 19.28 4.68
N PRO A 551 -2.27 19.16 5.17
CA PRO A 551 -2.55 19.24 6.60
C PRO A 551 -1.82 18.18 7.43
N LEU A 552 -1.50 18.54 8.67
CA LEU A 552 -1.05 17.64 9.73
C LEU A 552 -2.04 17.77 10.88
N ALA A 553 -2.86 16.75 11.11
CA ALA A 553 -3.75 16.70 12.26
C ALA A 553 -2.91 16.73 13.57
N THR A 554 -3.31 17.53 14.57
CA THR A 554 -2.55 17.73 15.83
C THR A 554 -3.30 17.39 17.11
N THR A 555 -4.63 17.47 17.12
CA THR A 555 -5.45 17.06 18.28
C THR A 555 -5.18 15.59 18.63
N VAL A 556 -4.81 15.34 19.89
CA VAL A 556 -4.59 14.01 20.46
C VAL A 556 -5.94 13.30 20.65
N PRO A 557 -6.09 12.01 20.32
CA PRO A 557 -7.32 11.25 20.60
C PRO A 557 -7.66 11.23 22.10
N HIS A 558 -8.96 11.27 22.42
CA HIS A 558 -9.42 11.04 23.79
C HIS A 558 -9.14 9.58 24.21
N SER A 559 -8.74 9.39 25.47
CA SER A 559 -8.42 8.09 26.04
C SER A 559 -8.85 8.02 27.51
N GLY A 560 -9.30 6.83 27.93
CA GLY A 560 -9.97 6.63 29.22
C GLY A 560 -11.45 7.06 29.20
N GLU A 561 -12.07 7.12 30.38
CA GLU A 561 -13.51 7.31 30.53
C GLU A 561 -14.05 8.55 29.78
N TYR A 562 -15.12 8.35 29.02
CA TYR A 562 -15.85 9.42 28.35
C TYR A 562 -17.04 9.82 29.20
N LEU A 563 -16.92 10.94 29.91
CA LEU A 563 -18.03 11.49 30.69
C LEU A 563 -19.10 12.01 29.74
N LEU A 564 -20.11 11.18 29.46
CA LEU A 564 -21.37 11.55 28.82
C LEU A 564 -22.15 12.53 29.71
N LYS A 565 -21.66 13.77 29.80
CA LYS A 565 -22.33 14.88 30.49
C LYS A 565 -23.53 15.38 29.68
N LEU A 566 -24.43 14.47 29.29
CA LEU A 566 -25.62 14.76 28.48
C LEU A 566 -26.48 15.85 29.14
N GLU A 567 -26.61 15.80 30.47
CA GLU A 567 -27.32 16.81 31.27
C GLU A 567 -26.61 18.17 31.38
N ALA A 568 -25.31 18.25 31.06
CA ALA A 568 -24.55 19.50 31.03
C ALA A 568 -24.23 19.99 29.62
N GLN A 569 -24.69 19.28 28.57
CA GLN A 569 -24.73 19.84 27.23
C GLN A 569 -25.82 20.92 27.19
N PRO A 570 -25.55 22.11 26.61
CA PRO A 570 -26.60 23.11 26.43
C PRO A 570 -27.76 22.51 25.63
N GLN A 571 -29.00 22.75 26.07
CA GLN A 571 -30.22 22.14 25.50
C GLN A 571 -30.37 22.35 23.98
N SER A 572 -29.75 23.41 23.43
CA SER A 572 -29.63 23.66 21.99
C SER A 572 -28.86 22.61 21.19
N LEU A 573 -28.18 21.66 21.85
CA LEU A 573 -27.51 20.50 21.24
C LEU A 573 -28.30 19.19 21.42
N ALA A 574 -29.34 19.20 22.28
CA ALA A 574 -30.15 18.02 22.61
C ALA A 574 -31.50 17.98 21.86
N GLY A 575 -31.76 18.94 20.97
CA GLY A 575 -32.99 19.02 20.20
C GLY A 575 -32.76 19.49 18.76
N ALA A 576 -32.66 18.53 17.85
CA ALA A 576 -32.88 18.64 16.41
C ALA A 576 -33.23 17.24 15.87
#